data_AF-A0AAV5EVT5-F1
#
_entry.id   AF-A0AAV5EVT5-F1
#
_cell.length_a   1.000
_cell.length_b   1.000
_cell.length_c   1.000
_cell.angle_alpha   90.00
_cell.angle_beta   90.00
_cell.angle_gamma   90.00
#
_symmetry.space_group_name_H-M   'P 1'
#
loop_
_entity.id
_entity.type
_entity.pdbx_description
1 polymer ?
#
loop_
_entity_poly.entity_id
_entity_poly.type
_entity_poly.pdbx_seq_one_letter_code
_entity_poly.pdbx_strand_id
1 'polypeptide(L)' 'MMPFGAGRRVCPGLAAAMLHLEYFVGNLVREFEWCEPDRDEEVDLAEFRGFFFTIMNRQLRARLVPRGRGSARST' A
#
# COMPACT_ATOMS: atom_id res chain seq x y z
N MET A 1 5.46 17.73 2.42
CA MET A 1 6.21 16.87 3.38
C MET A 1 7.43 16.31 2.66
N MET A 2 8.58 16.19 3.33
CA MET A 2 9.80 15.56 2.79
C MET A 2 10.04 14.24 3.54
N PRO A 3 9.31 13.14 3.21
CA PRO A 3 9.32 11.90 3.99
C PRO A 3 10.70 11.22 4.03
N PHE A 4 11.54 11.49 3.03
CA PHE A 4 12.90 10.98 2.93
C PHE A 4 13.97 12.05 3.25
N GLY A 5 13.58 13.19 3.82
CA GLY A 5 14.47 14.33 4.00
C GLY A 5 14.89 15.00 2.70
N ALA A 6 15.89 15.89 2.77
CA ALA A 6 16.43 16.62 1.63
C ALA A 6 17.89 17.05 1.86
N GLY A 7 18.56 17.44 0.77
CA GLY A 7 19.95 17.93 0.81
C GLY A 7 20.96 16.86 1.22
N ARG A 8 21.98 17.24 1.98
CA ARG A 8 23.10 16.36 2.38
C ARG A 8 22.71 15.18 3.29
N ARG A 9 21.50 15.21 3.87
CA ARG A 9 20.97 14.15 4.74
C ARG A 9 19.71 13.50 4.16
N VAL A 10 19.54 13.55 2.84
CA VAL A 10 18.48 12.80 2.16
C VAL A 10 18.69 11.30 2.38
N CYS A 11 17.60 10.55 2.53
CA CYS A 11 17.64 9.10 2.65
C CYS A 11 18.33 8.52 1.41
N PRO A 12 19.44 7.77 1.56
CA PRO A 12 20.13 7.16 0.43
C PRO A 12 19.27 6.12 -0.28
N GLY A 13 18.24 5.58 0.41
CA GLY A 13 17.29 4.63 -0.13
C GLY A 13 16.13 5.24 -0.93
N LEU A 14 16.07 6.56 -1.13
CA LEU A 14 14.94 7.24 -1.79
C LEU A 14 14.59 6.60 -3.16
N ALA A 15 15.57 6.47 -4.05
CA ALA A 15 15.33 5.97 -5.40
C ALA A 15 14.88 4.50 -5.40
N ALA A 16 15.50 3.66 -4.57
CA ALA A 16 15.12 2.26 -4.43
C ALA A 16 13.70 2.12 -3.84
N ALA A 17 13.39 2.87 -2.79
CA ALA A 17 12.07 2.85 -2.16
C ALA A 17 10.98 3.25 -3.15
N MET A 18 11.18 4.32 -3.94
CA MET A 18 10.22 4.75 -4.95
C MET A 18 9.97 3.68 -6.01
N LEU A 19 11.03 3.08 -6.56
CA LEU A 19 10.90 1.99 -7.53
C LEU A 19 10.09 0.81 -6.96
N HIS A 20 10.38 0.42 -5.72
CA HIS A 20 9.67 -0.66 -5.05
C HIS A 20 8.21 -0.32 -4.76
N LEU A 21 7.90 0.89 -4.28
CA LEU A 21 6.53 1.32 -4.02
C LEU A 21 5.71 1.35 -5.30
N GLU A 22 6.24 1.95 -6.37
CA GLU A 22 5.56 2.04 -7.66
C GLU A 22 5.25 0.65 -8.23
N TYR A 23 6.25 -0.23 -8.22
CA TYR A 23 6.07 -1.60 -8.69
C TYR A 23 5.08 -2.39 -7.82
N PHE A 24 5.17 -2.27 -6.50
CA PHE A 24 4.32 -2.98 -5.56
C PHE A 24 2.86 -2.54 -5.69
N VAL A 25 2.59 -1.24 -5.61
CA VAL A 25 1.23 -0.68 -5.74
C VAL A 25 0.67 -0.93 -7.13
N GLY A 26 1.48 -0.76 -8.19
CA GLY A 26 1.08 -1.04 -9.56
C GLY A 26 0.61 -2.49 -9.76
N ASN A 27 1.31 -3.46 -9.16
CA ASN A 27 0.87 -4.85 -9.21
C ASN A 27 -0.39 -5.10 -8.40
N LEU A 28 -0.53 -4.52 -7.20
CA LEU A 28 -1.75 -4.69 -6.40
C LEU A 28 -3.01 -4.16 -7.11
N VAL A 29 -2.90 -3.01 -7.78
CA VAL A 29 -4.02 -2.43 -8.54
C VAL A 29 -4.31 -3.24 -9.81
N ARG A 30 -3.27 -3.75 -10.47
CA ARG A 30 -3.38 -4.51 -11.72
C ARG A 30 -3.96 -5.91 -11.52
N GLU A 31 -3.58 -6.60 -10.44
CA GLU A 31 -3.92 -8.01 -10.22
C GLU A 31 -5.19 -8.19 -9.38
N PHE A 32 -5.61 -7.19 -8.60
CA PHE A 32 -6.75 -7.33 -7.68
C PHE A 32 -7.85 -6.30 -7.91
N GLU A 33 -9.09 -6.72 -7.73
CA GLU A 33 -10.24 -5.88 -7.47
C GLU A 33 -10.30 -5.61 -5.97
N TRP A 34 -10.43 -4.33 -5.62
CA TRP A 34 -10.49 -3.88 -4.25
C TRP A 34 -11.96 -3.77 -3.87
N CYS A 35 -12.39 -4.61 -2.95
CA CYS A 35 -13.74 -4.61 -2.42
C CYS A 35 -13.79 -3.93 -1.06
N GLU A 36 -14.96 -3.41 -0.73
CA GLU A 36 -15.24 -2.97 0.63
C GLU A 36 -15.11 -4.15 1.61
N PRO A 37 -14.60 -3.91 2.82
CA PRO A 37 -14.52 -4.95 3.84
C PRO A 37 -15.92 -5.46 4.23
N ASP A 38 -16.03 -6.72 4.63
CA ASP A 38 -17.29 -7.32 5.10
C ASP A 38 -17.65 -6.78 6.49
N ARG A 39 -18.31 -5.62 6.51
CA ARG A 39 -19.00 -4.88 7.60
C ARG A 39 -18.82 -3.39 7.29
N ASP A 40 -19.77 -2.55 7.68
CA ASP A 40 -19.70 -1.07 7.63
C ASP A 40 -18.58 -0.48 8.52
N GLU A 41 -17.40 -1.10 8.54
CA GLU A 41 -16.23 -0.64 9.26
C GLU A 41 -15.49 0.36 8.35
N GLU A 42 -15.79 1.64 8.56
CA GLU A 42 -15.10 2.74 7.90
C GLU A 42 -13.59 2.65 8.16
N VAL A 43 -12.79 3.02 7.16
CA VAL A 43 -11.33 3.03 7.29
C VAL A 43 -10.93 4.11 8.30
N ASP A 44 -10.53 3.69 9.49
CA ASP A 44 -10.01 4.58 10.52
C ASP A 44 -8.60 5.08 10.15
N LEU A 45 -8.53 6.33 9.71
CA LEU A 45 -7.27 7.02 9.38
C LEU A 45 -6.60 7.68 10.58
N ALA A 46 -7.09 7.45 11.81
CA ALA A 46 -6.45 7.99 13.01
C ALA A 46 -4.98 7.55 13.10
N GLU A 47 -4.11 8.49 13.43
CA GLU A 47 -2.67 8.26 13.52
C GLU A 47 -2.28 7.81 14.92
N PHE A 48 -1.44 6.77 14.99
CA PHE A 48 -0.60 6.53 16.15
C PHE A 48 0.79 7.14 15.89
N ARG A 49 1.15 8.15 16.68
CA ARG A 49 2.44 8.85 16.61
C ARG A 49 3.41 8.25 17.61
N GLY A 50 4.22 7.32 17.15
CA GLY A 50 5.37 6.82 17.90
C GLY A 50 6.53 7.83 17.88
N PHE A 51 7.59 7.53 18.65
CA PHE A 51 8.76 8.39 18.76
C PHE A 51 9.52 8.57 17.43
N PHE A 52 9.51 7.54 16.56
CA PHE A 52 10.22 7.55 15.28
C PHE A 52 9.29 7.41 14.05
N PHE A 53 8.08 6.89 14.24
CA PHE A 53 7.19 6.51 13.15
C PHE A 53 5.77 6.98 13.42
N THR A 54 5.10 7.41 12.36
CA THR A 54 3.65 7.59 12.33
C THR A 54 3.06 6.40 11.59
N ILE A 55 2.17 5.66 12.25
CA ILE A 55 1.43 4.54 11.65
C ILE A 55 -0.07 4.75 11.84
N MET A 56 -0.89 4.00 11.12
CA MET A 56 -2.32 3.97 11.38
C MET A 56 -2.59 3.33 12.75
N ASN A 57 -3.47 3.94 13.54
CA ASN A 57 -3.88 3.45 14.85
C ASN A 57 -4.59 2.09 14.74
N ARG A 58 -5.40 1.92 13.68
CA ARG A 58 -5.97 0.63 13.28
C ARG A 58 -5.35 0.20 11.96
N GLN A 59 -4.89 -1.05 11.89
CA GLN A 59 -4.32 -1.60 10.66
C GLN A 59 -5.38 -1.67 9.56
N LEU A 60 -5.02 -1.23 8.34
CA LEU A 60 -5.88 -1.34 7.18
C LEU A 60 -6.19 -2.81 6.86
N ARG A 61 -7.47 -3.16 6.83
CA ARG A 61 -7.95 -4.47 6.36
C ARG A 61 -8.62 -4.27 5.00
N ALA A 62 -7.97 -4.77 3.95
CA ALA A 62 -8.49 -4.71 2.60
C ALA A 62 -9.01 -6.09 2.16
N ARG A 63 -10.14 -6.11 1.47
CA ARG A 63 -10.63 -7.30 0.77
C ARG A 63 -10.16 -7.23 -0.67
N LEU A 64 -9.27 -8.15 -1.05
CA LEU A 64 -8.70 -8.23 -2.40
C LEU A 64 -9.22 -9.48 -3.10
N VAL A 65 -9.82 -9.29 -4.28
CA VAL A 65 -10.29 -10.39 -5.13
C VAL A 65 -9.41 -10.42 -6.39
N PRO A 66 -8.75 -11.54 -6.73
CA PRO A 66 -7.96 -11.62 -7.96
C PRO A 66 -8.82 -11.25 -9.18
N ARG A 67 -8.33 -10.33 -10.01
CA ARG A 67 -8.95 -10.02 -11.30
C ARG A 67 -8.81 -11.26 -12.17
N GLY A 68 -9.94 -11.85 -12.53
CA GLY A 68 -9.98 -13.00 -13.42
C GLY A 68 -9.43 -12.63 -14.79
N ARG A 69 -8.14 -12.88 -15.03
CA ARG A 69 -7.66 -13.08 -16.40
C ARG A 69 -8.22 -14.41 -16.86
N GLY A 70 -9.36 -14.37 -17.54
CA GLY A 70 -9.90 -15.51 -18.26
C GLY A 70 -8.85 -16.10 -19.21
N SER A 71 -8.31 -17.25 -18.82
CA SER A 71 -7.99 -18.40 -19.67
C SER A 71 -7.70 -19.51 -18.66
N ALA A 72 -8.66 -20.35 -18.31
CA ALA A 72 -9.10 -21.42 -19.20
C ALA A 72 -7.93 -21.91 -20.08
N ARG A 73 -6.91 -22.49 -19.45
CA ARG A 73 -6.14 -23.58 -20.05
C ARG A 73 -6.71 -24.88 -19.49
N SER A 74 -7.85 -25.25 -20.06
CA SER A 74 -8.19 -26.66 -20.25
C SER A 74 -7.30 -27.15 -21.39
N THR A 75 -6.23 -27.85 -21.05
CA THR A 75 -5.67 -28.95 -21.85
C THR A 75 -4.98 -29.89 -20.88
#